data_AF-A0A9E2GIX4-F1
#
_entry.id   AF-A0A9E2GIX4-F1
#
_cell.length_a   1.000
_cell.length_b   1.000
_cell.length_c   1.000
_cell.angle_alpha   90.00
_cell.angle_beta   90.00
_cell.angle_gamma   90.00
#
_symmetry.space_group_name_H-M   'P 1'
#
loop_
_entity.id
_entity.type
_entity.pdbx_description
1 polymer ?
#
loop_
_entity_poly.entity_id
_entity_poly.type
_entity_poly.pdbx_seq_one_letter_code
_entity_poly.pdbx_strand_id
1 'polypeptide(L)'
;YAYCLMRNHVHLIIDPGEDERNLGCLMKRVAGRHTRHVNRLERRTGSLWEGRFKSSPISTDEYLLACCRYVELNPVRAGIVADPVDYRWSSYGVKIGNRKEELLDYDPCYLGLADSEKKRAESYAAWVKETIAAEEWELIRKSLQRGQLTGSPRFVDEIEKKIERRVEFRGPGRPRKVEKINLSPFFV
;
A
#
# COMPACT_ATOMS: atom_id res chain seq x y z
N TYR A 1 5.58 3.04 2.95
CA TYR A 1 4.34 2.24 3.05
C TYR A 1 3.26 2.95 3.89
N ALA A 2 2.05 2.38 4.01
CA ALA A 2 0.88 3.11 4.51
C ALA A 2 -0.12 2.23 5.28
N TYR A 3 -0.91 2.86 6.16
CA TYR A 3 -2.02 2.23 6.85
C TYR A 3 -3.19 3.20 7.08
N CYS A 4 -4.39 2.63 7.23
CA CYS A 4 -5.55 3.32 7.76
C CYS A 4 -6.43 2.35 8.54
N LEU A 5 -6.61 2.62 9.84
CA LEU A 5 -7.45 1.81 10.73
C LEU A 5 -8.83 2.45 10.80
N MET A 6 -9.80 1.86 10.10
CA MET A 6 -11.19 2.32 10.11
C MET A 6 -11.94 1.66 11.28
N ARG A 7 -13.11 2.22 11.62
CA ARG A 7 -13.96 1.67 12.69
C ARG A 7 -14.44 0.23 12.42
N ASN A 8 -14.54 -0.17 11.16
CA ASN A 8 -15.09 -1.46 10.72
C ASN A 8 -14.13 -2.32 9.89
N HIS A 9 -12.96 -1.82 9.48
CA HIS A 9 -11.96 -2.56 8.72
C HIS A 9 -10.57 -1.90 8.79
N VAL A 10 -9.53 -2.59 8.34
CA VAL A 10 -8.17 -2.03 8.27
C VAL A 10 -7.64 -2.13 6.85
N HIS A 11 -6.96 -1.07 6.39
CA HIS A 11 -6.21 -1.04 5.14
C HIS A 11 -4.72 -0.97 5.45
N LEU A 12 -3.95 -1.89 4.87
CA LEU A 12 -2.51 -1.99 5.09
C LEU A 12 -1.81 -2.14 3.74
N ILE A 13 -0.77 -1.33 3.51
CA ILE A 13 0.21 -1.53 2.45
C ILE A 13 1.48 -1.99 3.13
N ILE A 14 1.92 -3.20 2.80
CA ILE A 14 3.00 -3.88 3.51
C ILE A 14 3.88 -4.59 2.48
N ASP A 15 5.19 -4.47 2.69
CA ASP A 15 6.18 -5.32 2.08
C ASP A 15 6.36 -6.58 2.94
N PRO A 16 6.02 -7.79 2.43
CA PRO A 16 6.21 -9.03 3.18
C PRO A 16 7.68 -9.48 3.29
N GLY A 17 8.61 -8.75 2.67
CA GLY A 17 10.01 -9.12 2.53
C GLY A 17 10.18 -10.27 1.53
N GLU A 18 11.21 -11.09 1.75
CA GLU A 18 11.55 -12.21 0.85
C GLU A 18 10.51 -13.33 0.80
N ASP A 19 9.63 -13.43 1.80
CA ASP A 19 8.65 -14.50 1.94
C ASP A 19 7.22 -13.97 2.07
N GLU A 20 6.43 -14.13 1.02
CA GLU A 20 5.02 -13.73 0.96
C GLU A 20 4.15 -14.35 2.09
N ARG A 21 4.56 -15.50 2.66
CA ARG A 21 3.85 -16.14 3.78
C ARG A 21 3.89 -15.28 5.05
N ASN A 22 4.83 -14.35 5.16
CA ASN A 22 4.93 -13.41 6.26
C ASN A 22 3.66 -12.56 6.39
N LEU A 23 2.99 -12.23 5.28
CA LEU A 23 1.73 -11.49 5.30
C LEU A 23 0.63 -12.27 6.03
N GLY A 24 0.47 -13.55 5.72
CA GLY A 24 -0.50 -14.43 6.40
C GLY A 24 -0.20 -14.59 7.89
N CYS A 25 1.08 -14.74 8.24
CA CYS A 25 1.54 -14.81 9.63
C CYS A 25 1.24 -13.52 10.41
N LEU A 26 1.51 -12.36 9.80
CA LEU A 26 1.20 -11.05 10.37
C LEU A 26 -0.31 -10.92 10.61
N MET A 27 -1.13 -11.16 9.60
CA MET A 27 -2.59 -11.02 9.71
C MET A 27 -3.18 -11.97 10.75
N LYS A 28 -2.69 -13.22 10.84
CA LYS A 28 -3.08 -14.15 11.89
C LYS A 28 -2.78 -13.61 13.30
N ARG A 29 -1.59 -13.03 13.49
CA ARG A 29 -1.17 -12.45 14.78
C ARG A 29 -1.99 -11.22 15.14
N VAL A 30 -2.19 -10.30 14.19
CA VAL A 30 -3.01 -9.08 14.37
C VAL A 30 -4.43 -9.47 14.74
N ALA A 31 -5.08 -10.32 13.93
CA ALA A 31 -6.46 -10.71 14.15
C ALA A 31 -6.65 -11.43 15.49
N GLY A 32 -5.75 -12.37 15.81
CA GLY A 32 -5.81 -13.15 17.05
C GLY A 32 -5.50 -12.34 18.32
N ARG A 33 -4.59 -11.35 18.26
CA ARG A 33 -4.34 -10.43 19.39
C ARG A 33 -5.51 -9.48 19.60
N HIS A 34 -6.01 -8.88 18.51
CA HIS A 34 -7.13 -7.94 18.58
C HIS A 34 -8.40 -8.62 19.11
N THR A 35 -8.76 -9.80 18.58
CA THR A 35 -9.93 -10.56 19.04
C THR A 35 -9.84 -10.89 20.53
N ARG A 36 -8.69 -11.38 21.01
CA ARG A 36 -8.50 -11.68 22.44
C ARG A 36 -8.57 -10.45 23.32
N HIS A 37 -8.03 -9.32 22.86
CA HIS A 37 -8.08 -8.06 23.60
C HIS A 37 -9.52 -7.56 23.75
N VAL A 38 -10.27 -7.48 22.64
CA VAL A 38 -11.67 -7.02 22.64
C VAL A 38 -12.57 -7.97 23.42
N ASN A 39 -12.43 -9.29 23.22
CA ASN A 39 -13.21 -10.29 23.96
C ASN A 39 -12.99 -10.18 25.48
N ARG A 40 -11.76 -9.91 25.91
CA ARG A 40 -11.46 -9.67 27.33
C ARG A 40 -12.08 -8.37 27.83
N LEU A 41 -11.97 -7.29 27.06
CA LEU A 41 -12.49 -5.97 27.42
C LEU A 41 -14.02 -5.99 27.55
N GLU A 42 -14.69 -6.64 26.61
CA GLU A 42 -16.16 -6.68 26.50
C GLU A 42 -16.78 -7.90 27.19
N ARG A 43 -15.96 -8.75 27.85
CA ARG A 43 -16.39 -10.01 28.49
C ARG A 43 -17.20 -10.92 27.58
N ARG A 44 -16.83 -10.99 26.31
CA ARG A 44 -17.47 -11.84 25.29
C ARG A 44 -16.53 -12.92 24.76
N THR A 45 -17.07 -13.84 23.98
CA THR A 45 -16.32 -14.88 23.26
C THR A 45 -16.69 -14.87 21.77
N GLY A 46 -16.00 -15.68 20.96
CA GLY A 46 -16.24 -15.77 19.52
C GLY A 46 -15.32 -14.91 18.66
N SER A 47 -15.62 -14.85 17.36
CA SER A 47 -14.86 -14.09 16.37
C SER A 47 -15.15 -12.58 16.48
N LEU A 48 -14.17 -11.80 16.04
CA LEU A 48 -14.31 -10.35 15.85
C LEU A 48 -14.21 -9.95 14.38
N TRP A 49 -13.42 -10.69 13.60
CA TRP A 49 -13.17 -10.40 12.19
C TRP A 49 -14.10 -11.22 11.30
N GLU A 50 -14.60 -10.57 10.25
CA GLU A 50 -15.44 -11.21 9.24
C GLU A 50 -14.57 -11.79 8.11
N GLY A 51 -14.53 -13.12 8.02
CA GLY A 51 -13.87 -13.82 6.93
C GLY A 51 -12.34 -13.74 6.94
N ARG A 52 -11.75 -14.04 5.77
CA ARG A 52 -10.29 -13.98 5.54
C ARG A 52 -9.88 -12.58 5.07
N PHE A 53 -8.64 -12.19 5.38
CA PHE A 53 -8.07 -10.97 4.78
C PHE A 53 -8.01 -11.10 3.26
N LYS A 54 -8.13 -9.96 2.57
CA LYS A 54 -7.92 -9.85 1.13
C LYS A 54 -6.54 -9.24 0.89
N SER A 55 -5.81 -9.75 -0.09
CA SER A 55 -4.53 -9.20 -0.52
C SER A 55 -4.51 -9.05 -2.03
N SER A 56 -3.74 -8.09 -2.50
CA SER A 56 -3.55 -7.81 -3.92
C SER A 56 -2.14 -7.26 -4.09
N PRO A 57 -1.28 -7.89 -4.91
CA PRO A 57 0.08 -7.42 -5.14
C PRO A 57 0.06 -6.02 -5.74
N ILE A 58 0.95 -5.13 -5.32
CA ILE A 58 1.07 -3.78 -5.87
C ILE A 58 2.40 -3.73 -6.63
N SER A 59 2.39 -3.25 -7.88
CA SER A 59 3.64 -2.97 -8.59
C SER A 59 4.40 -1.86 -7.88
N THR A 60 5.67 -2.07 -7.63
CA THR A 60 6.58 -1.05 -7.11
C THR A 60 6.79 0.00 -8.20
N ASP A 61 6.36 1.24 -7.96
CA ASP A 61 6.60 2.50 -8.72
C ASP A 61 5.54 3.54 -8.25
N GLU A 62 5.21 4.56 -9.07
CA GLU A 62 4.19 5.60 -8.78
C GLU A 62 2.83 5.01 -8.36
N TYR A 63 2.53 3.79 -8.81
CA TYR A 63 1.33 3.07 -8.41
C TYR A 63 1.25 2.79 -6.90
N LEU A 64 2.39 2.51 -6.27
CA LEU A 64 2.47 2.32 -4.83
C LEU A 64 2.08 3.60 -4.07
N LEU A 65 2.53 4.76 -4.55
CA LEU A 65 2.22 6.05 -3.94
C LEU A 65 0.73 6.37 -4.09
N ALA A 66 0.15 6.09 -5.27
CA ALA A 66 -1.29 6.19 -5.53
C ALA A 66 -2.10 5.28 -4.59
N CYS A 67 -1.68 4.03 -4.39
CA CYS A 67 -2.29 3.14 -3.40
C CYS A 67 -2.16 3.68 -1.96
N CYS A 68 -1.01 4.24 -1.59
CA CYS A 68 -0.82 4.86 -0.28
C CYS A 68 -1.81 6.00 -0.05
N ARG A 69 -1.90 6.93 -1.01
CA ARG A 69 -2.91 7.99 -1.02
C ARG A 69 -4.31 7.44 -0.94
N TYR A 70 -4.58 6.33 -1.64
CA TYR A 70 -5.87 5.67 -1.57
C TYR A 70 -6.22 5.24 -0.15
N VAL A 71 -5.29 4.55 0.52
CA VAL A 71 -5.47 4.09 1.89
C VAL A 71 -5.67 5.27 2.85
N GLU A 72 -4.85 6.31 2.72
CA GLU A 72 -4.80 7.44 3.64
C GLU A 72 -5.99 8.40 3.52
N LEU A 73 -6.57 8.53 2.33
CA LEU A 73 -7.80 9.33 2.13
C LEU A 73 -9.09 8.56 2.48
N ASN A 74 -9.01 7.31 2.95
CA ASN A 74 -10.20 6.52 3.25
C ASN A 74 -11.14 7.18 4.28
N PRO A 75 -10.65 7.82 5.36
CA PRO A 75 -11.48 8.54 6.31
C PRO A 75 -12.25 9.70 5.69
N VAL A 76 -11.63 10.42 4.76
CA VAL A 76 -12.26 11.53 4.01
C VAL A 76 -13.33 10.99 3.09
N ARG A 77 -13.03 9.94 2.31
CA ARG A 77 -14.00 9.29 1.41
C ARG A 77 -15.19 8.69 2.17
N ALA A 78 -14.97 8.25 3.41
CA ALA A 78 -16.02 7.74 4.29
C ALA A 78 -16.80 8.85 5.01
N GLY A 79 -16.47 10.13 4.78
CA GLY A 79 -17.13 11.27 5.42
C GLY A 79 -16.87 11.39 6.93
N ILE A 80 -15.79 10.79 7.44
CA ILE A 80 -15.45 10.80 8.87
C ILE A 80 -14.73 12.10 9.26
N VAL A 81 -13.87 12.61 8.38
CA VAL A 81 -13.13 13.86 8.54
C VAL A 81 -13.12 14.63 7.23
N ALA A 82 -12.92 15.95 7.29
CA ALA A 82 -12.80 16.80 6.11
C ALA A 82 -11.37 16.80 5.54
N ASP A 83 -10.35 16.81 6.40
CA ASP A 83 -8.93 16.73 6.02
C ASP A 83 -8.33 15.40 6.52
N PRO A 84 -7.54 14.67 5.72
CA PRO A 84 -6.90 13.42 6.16
C PRO A 84 -5.99 13.60 7.39
N VAL A 85 -5.47 14.81 7.65
CA VAL A 85 -4.65 15.09 8.84
C VAL A 85 -5.43 14.90 10.15
N ASP A 86 -6.74 15.12 10.13
CA ASP A 86 -7.59 15.04 11.31
C ASP A 86 -7.85 13.59 11.74
N TYR A 87 -7.49 12.62 10.89
CA TYR A 87 -7.65 11.19 11.20
C TYR A 87 -6.37 10.57 11.73
N ARG A 88 -6.20 10.60 13.05
CA ARG A 88 -4.99 10.12 13.74
C ARG A 88 -4.63 8.65 13.46
N TRP A 89 -5.60 7.81 13.09
CA TRP A 89 -5.41 6.37 12.88
C TRP A 89 -5.02 6.01 11.44
N SER A 90 -4.29 6.91 10.78
CA SER A 90 -3.70 6.71 9.45
C SER A 90 -2.23 7.13 9.44
N SER A 91 -1.46 6.57 8.50
CA SER A 91 -0.07 6.94 8.23
C SER A 91 0.11 8.34 7.64
N TYR A 92 -0.95 9.00 7.15
CA TYR A 92 -0.84 10.33 6.51
C TYR A 92 -0.14 11.36 7.41
N GLY A 93 -0.58 11.44 8.67
CA GLY A 93 0.01 12.37 9.66
C GLY A 93 1.50 12.13 9.92
N VAL A 94 2.00 10.90 9.72
CA VAL A 94 3.42 10.58 9.84
C VAL A 94 4.18 11.10 8.62
N LYS A 95 3.65 10.83 7.42
CA LYS A 95 4.26 11.25 6.15
C LYS A 95 4.29 12.76 5.94
N ILE A 96 3.39 13.52 6.55
CA ILE A 96 3.45 14.98 6.49
C ILE A 96 4.19 15.62 7.66
N GLY A 97 4.82 14.82 8.53
CA GLY A 97 5.61 15.31 9.65
C GLY A 97 4.80 15.79 10.86
N ASN A 98 3.48 15.60 10.88
CA ASN A 98 2.61 15.96 12.01
C ASN A 98 2.75 15.00 13.20
N ARG A 99 3.26 13.79 12.97
CA ARG A 99 3.49 12.77 13.99
C ARG A 99 4.78 12.01 13.69
N LYS A 100 5.49 11.59 14.73
CA LYS A 100 6.60 10.64 14.62
C LYS A 100 6.15 9.25 15.03
N GLU A 101 6.55 8.25 14.26
CA GLU A 101 6.23 6.85 14.50
C GLU A 101 7.33 5.98 13.88
N GLU A 102 7.82 4.99 14.63
CA GLU A 102 8.91 4.09 14.19
C GLU A 102 8.40 2.88 13.40
N LEU A 103 7.09 2.65 13.37
CA LEU A 103 6.47 1.49 12.73
C LEU A 103 6.32 1.63 11.21
N LEU A 104 6.64 2.80 10.64
CA LEU A 104 6.38 3.11 9.25
C LEU A 104 7.68 3.16 8.45
N ASP A 105 7.88 2.16 7.61
CA ASP A 105 8.90 2.22 6.57
C ASP A 105 8.43 3.13 5.43
N TYR A 106 9.34 3.94 4.89
CA TYR A 106 9.08 4.80 3.76
C TYR A 106 9.48 4.12 2.45
N ASP A 107 8.58 4.16 1.45
CA ASP A 107 8.89 3.60 0.14
C ASP A 107 9.80 4.54 -0.67
N PRO A 108 10.58 4.00 -1.64
CA PRO A 108 11.48 4.80 -2.46
C PRO A 108 10.79 5.94 -3.21
N CYS A 109 9.53 5.78 -3.65
CA CYS A 109 8.80 6.83 -4.35
C CYS A 109 8.51 8.02 -3.42
N TYR A 110 8.08 7.76 -2.17
CA TYR A 110 7.95 8.80 -1.16
C TYR A 110 9.31 9.46 -0.84
N LEU A 111 10.37 8.66 -0.67
CA LEU A 111 11.71 9.18 -0.40
C LEU A 111 12.26 10.02 -1.57
N GLY A 112 11.86 9.72 -2.80
CA GLY A 112 12.21 10.45 -4.01
C GLY A 112 11.47 11.77 -4.22
N LEU A 113 10.46 12.10 -3.41
CA LEU A 113 9.70 13.35 -3.57
C LEU A 113 10.53 14.61 -3.32
N ALA A 114 11.56 14.51 -2.46
CA ALA A 114 12.53 15.56 -2.19
C ALA A 114 13.68 15.03 -1.33
N ASP A 115 14.79 15.77 -1.28
CA ASP A 115 15.96 15.38 -0.48
C ASP A 115 15.78 15.61 1.04
N SER A 116 14.98 16.61 1.43
CA SER A 116 14.74 16.92 2.85
C SER A 116 13.40 16.38 3.33
N GLU A 117 13.35 15.93 4.59
CA GLU A 117 12.12 15.41 5.21
C GLU A 117 10.99 16.42 5.16
N LYS A 118 11.29 17.69 5.46
CA LYS A 118 10.32 18.78 5.38
C LYS A 118 9.76 18.96 3.97
N LYS A 119 10.62 19.01 2.95
CA LYS A 119 10.17 19.17 1.56
C LYS A 119 9.38 17.94 1.09
N ARG A 120 9.77 16.73 1.51
CA ARG A 120 9.01 15.50 1.21
C ARG A 120 7.61 15.57 1.78
N ALA A 121 7.48 15.95 3.04
CA ALA A 121 6.20 16.13 3.71
C ALA A 121 5.32 17.16 3.00
N GLU A 122 5.89 18.31 2.61
CA GLU A 122 5.20 19.37 1.88
C GLU A 122 4.74 18.90 0.48
N SER A 123 5.64 18.29 -0.30
CA SER A 123 5.32 17.72 -1.62
C SER A 123 4.26 16.64 -1.53
N TYR A 124 4.35 15.76 -0.54
CA TYR A 124 3.37 14.70 -0.33
C TYR A 124 2.00 15.27 0.08
N ALA A 125 1.97 16.24 0.98
CA ALA A 125 0.74 16.89 1.40
C ALA A 125 0.05 17.62 0.23
N ALA A 126 0.82 18.33 -0.59
CA ALA A 126 0.33 19.00 -1.79
C ALA A 126 -0.27 17.98 -2.77
N TRP A 127 0.50 16.95 -3.12
CA TRP A 127 0.06 15.90 -4.03
C TRP A 127 -1.20 15.17 -3.53
N VAL A 128 -1.29 14.88 -2.22
CA VAL A 128 -2.48 14.23 -1.65
C VAL A 128 -3.74 15.12 -1.75
N LYS A 129 -3.58 16.44 -1.73
CA LYS A 129 -4.67 17.43 -1.82
C LYS A 129 -5.06 17.80 -3.25
N GLU A 130 -4.26 17.44 -4.26
CA GLU A 130 -4.63 17.64 -5.67
C GLU A 130 -5.96 16.96 -6.00
N THR A 131 -6.74 17.51 -6.92
CA THR A 131 -8.01 16.86 -7.30
C THR A 131 -7.73 15.56 -8.03
N ILE A 132 -8.12 14.43 -7.43
CA ILE A 132 -8.08 13.14 -8.12
C ILE A 132 -9.36 12.98 -8.92
N ALA A 133 -9.20 12.63 -10.19
CA ALA A 133 -10.31 12.19 -11.03
C ALA A 133 -11.04 11.00 -10.36
N ALA A 134 -12.38 11.04 -10.31
CA ALA A 134 -13.19 9.99 -9.68
C ALA A 134 -12.93 8.59 -10.29
N GLU A 135 -12.48 8.57 -11.54
CA GLU A 135 -12.13 7.40 -12.31
C GLU A 135 -10.91 6.66 -11.72
N GLU A 136 -9.93 7.38 -11.17
CA GLU A 136 -8.73 6.79 -10.57
C GLU A 136 -9.07 6.05 -9.27
N TRP A 137 -9.94 6.64 -8.46
CA TRP A 137 -10.48 6.01 -7.25
C TRP A 137 -11.20 4.70 -7.56
N GLU A 138 -12.07 4.74 -8.56
CA GLU A 138 -12.87 3.58 -8.94
C GLU A 138 -12.01 2.47 -9.52
N LEU A 139 -10.95 2.81 -10.22
CA LEU A 139 -9.99 1.87 -10.77
C LEU A 139 -9.21 1.14 -9.66
N ILE A 140 -8.60 1.88 -8.72
CA ILE A 140 -7.89 1.27 -7.58
C ILE A 140 -8.85 0.41 -6.75
N ARG A 141 -10.08 0.90 -6.52
CA ARG A 141 -11.12 0.17 -5.79
C ARG A 141 -11.52 -1.14 -6.48
N LYS A 142 -11.78 -1.11 -7.79
CA LYS A 142 -12.16 -2.31 -8.56
C LYS A 142 -11.04 -3.35 -8.54
N SER A 143 -9.79 -2.91 -8.70
CA SER A 143 -8.64 -3.81 -8.66
C SER A 143 -8.44 -4.44 -7.27
N LEU A 144 -8.63 -3.68 -6.18
CA LEU A 144 -8.66 -4.20 -4.81
C LEU A 144 -9.80 -5.21 -4.56
N GLN A 145 -11.00 -4.94 -5.07
CA GLN A 145 -12.15 -5.83 -4.89
C GLN A 145 -11.99 -7.17 -5.62
N ARG A 146 -11.30 -7.17 -6.77
CA ARG A 146 -11.07 -8.36 -7.60
C ARG A 146 -9.88 -9.20 -7.15
N GLY A 147 -9.10 -8.75 -6.16
CA GLY A 147 -7.86 -9.42 -5.78
C GLY A 147 -6.76 -9.30 -6.85
N GLN A 148 -6.94 -8.42 -7.83
CA GLN A 148 -6.14 -8.31 -9.05
C GLN A 148 -5.65 -6.87 -9.19
N LEU A 149 -4.59 -6.55 -8.44
CA LEU A 149 -3.76 -5.37 -8.67
C LEU A 149 -2.51 -5.73 -9.50
N THR A 150 -2.64 -6.70 -10.42
CA THR A 150 -1.63 -6.89 -11.46
C THR A 150 -1.90 -5.83 -12.53
N GLY A 151 -1.08 -4.77 -12.57
CA GLY A 151 -1.16 -3.77 -13.63
C GLY A 151 -1.19 -4.48 -14.98
N SER A 152 -2.32 -4.38 -15.70
CA SER A 152 -2.37 -4.91 -17.06
C SER A 152 -1.44 -4.07 -17.94
N PRO A 153 -0.85 -4.61 -19.02
CA PRO A 153 -0.05 -3.81 -19.95
C PRO A 153 -0.78 -2.54 -20.43
N ARG A 154 -2.11 -2.64 -20.60
CA ARG A 154 -2.96 -1.49 -20.94
C ARG A 154 -3.06 -0.43 -19.83
N PHE A 155 -3.00 -0.83 -18.58
CA PHE A 155 -3.08 0.06 -17.40
C PHE A 155 -1.78 0.85 -17.21
N VAL A 156 -0.65 0.20 -17.48
CA VAL A 156 0.66 0.83 -17.58
C VAL A 156 0.64 1.91 -18.65
N ASP A 157 0.22 1.57 -19.87
CA ASP A 157 0.21 2.49 -21.01
C ASP A 157 -0.65 3.75 -20.72
N GLU A 158 -1.72 3.61 -19.94
CA GLU A 158 -2.60 4.71 -19.53
C GLU A 158 -1.98 5.62 -18.47
N ILE A 159 -1.17 5.07 -17.56
CA ILE A 159 -0.43 5.82 -16.55
C ILE A 159 0.81 6.48 -17.17
N GLU A 160 1.61 5.77 -17.96
CA GLU A 160 2.78 6.28 -18.70
C GLU A 160 2.45 7.51 -19.56
N LYS A 161 1.31 7.48 -20.24
CA LYS A 161 0.81 8.62 -21.03
C LYS A 161 0.45 9.84 -20.20
N LYS A 162 0.03 9.66 -18.95
CA LYS A 162 -0.36 10.76 -18.06
C LYS A 162 0.82 11.35 -17.29
N ILE A 163 1.93 10.62 -17.17
CA ILE A 163 3.11 11.03 -16.38
C ILE A 163 4.35 11.36 -17.23
N GLU A 164 4.23 11.34 -18.57
CA GLU A 164 5.30 11.63 -19.55
C GLU A 164 6.63 10.85 -19.32
N ARG A 165 6.56 9.64 -18.74
CA ARG A 165 7.73 8.78 -18.52
C ARG A 165 7.41 7.32 -18.81
N ARG A 166 8.39 6.63 -19.40
CA ARG A 166 8.32 5.22 -19.81
C ARG A 166 8.66 4.30 -18.64
N VAL A 167 7.85 3.27 -18.43
CA VAL A 167 8.01 2.24 -17.40
C VAL A 167 8.33 0.93 -18.13
N GLU A 168 9.52 0.34 -17.91
CA GLU A 168 9.92 -0.87 -18.62
C GLU A 168 9.37 -2.14 -17.94
N PHE A 169 8.52 -2.88 -18.65
CA PHE A 169 7.94 -4.15 -18.19
C PHE A 169 8.78 -5.34 -18.63
N ARG A 170 9.13 -6.20 -17.67
CA ARG A 170 9.42 -7.60 -17.98
C ARG A 170 8.12 -8.40 -17.94
N GLY A 171 7.79 -9.03 -19.07
CA GLY A 171 6.54 -9.76 -19.24
C GLY A 171 6.40 -10.99 -18.33
N PRO A 172 5.17 -11.44 -18.05
CA PRO A 172 4.90 -12.60 -17.22
C PRO A 172 5.19 -13.94 -17.93
N GLY A 173 5.86 -14.85 -17.23
CA GLY A 173 6.10 -16.23 -17.62
C GLY A 173 7.10 -16.91 -16.67
N ARG A 174 7.01 -18.23 -16.50
CA ARG A 174 8.09 -19.02 -15.87
C ARG A 174 9.38 -18.72 -16.66
N PRO A 175 10.52 -18.39 -16.01
CA PRO A 175 11.78 -18.22 -16.71
C PRO A 175 12.00 -19.42 -17.64
N ARG A 176 12.26 -19.17 -18.93
CA ARG A 176 12.62 -20.27 -19.85
C ARG A 176 13.78 -21.01 -19.21
N LYS A 177 13.66 -22.34 -19.11
CA LYS A 177 14.72 -23.20 -18.61
C LYS A 177 15.91 -23.02 -19.54
N VAL A 178 16.85 -22.18 -19.16
CA VAL A 178 18.15 -22.10 -19.81
C VAL A 178 18.84 -23.41 -19.43
N GLU A 179 19.07 -24.28 -20.40
CA GLU A 179 19.98 -25.39 -20.21
C GLU A 179 21.31 -24.81 -19.73
N LYS A 180 21.74 -25.25 -18.55
CA LYS A 180 23.04 -24.88 -18.01
C LYS A 180 24.10 -25.43 -18.96
N ILE A 181 24.56 -24.62 -19.90
CA ILE A 181 25.88 -24.80 -20.46
C ILE A 181 26.83 -24.40 -19.33
N ASN A 182 27.46 -25.41 -18.73
CA ASN A 182 28.54 -25.21 -17.77
C ASN A 182 29.66 -24.44 -18.46
N LEU A 183 29.86 -23.18 -18.08
CA LEU A 183 31.17 -22.55 -18.13
C LEU A 183 31.39 -21.82 -16.81
N SER A 184 32.46 -22.24 -16.14
CA SER A 184 33.04 -21.63 -14.94
C SER A 184 33.82 -20.33 -15.31
N PRO A 185 34.52 -19.69 -14.36
CA PRO A 185 34.04 -18.59 -13.53
C PRO A 185 34.77 -17.27 -13.86
N PHE A 186 34.16 -16.09 -13.69
CA PHE A 186 34.94 -14.87 -13.47
C PHE A 186 34.25 -13.91 -12.50
N PHE A 187 35.05 -13.45 -11.54
CA PHE A 187 34.81 -12.44 -10.51
C PHE A 187 34.55 -11.06 -11.12
N VAL A 188 33.67 -10.25 -10.52
CA VAL A 188 33.95 -9.23 -9.48
C VAL A 188 32.70 -9.09 -8.61
#